data_AF-A0A6P0LFI1-F1
#
_entry.id   AF-A0A6P0LFI1-F1
#
_cell.length_a   1.000
_cell.length_b   1.000
_cell.length_c   1.000
_cell.angle_alpha   90.00
_cell.angle_beta   90.00
_cell.angle_gamma   90.00
#
_symmetry.space_group_name_H-M   'P 1'
#
loop_
_entity.id
_entity.type
_entity.pdbx_description
1 polymer ?
#
loop_
_entity_poly.entity_id
_entity_poly.type
_entity_poly.pdbx_seq_one_letter_code
_entity_poly.pdbx_strand_id
1 'polypeptide(L)' 'MSLNITPELLKQAQEGEVNQEAFIDSIRQSLPYAFGIVEDLAKRLAQGEAEWVEHSVPPPTEQDRAQLLRMIGGDSIRG' A
#
# COMPACT_ATOMS: atom_id res chain seq x y z
N MET A 1 1.42 -8.49 -11.99
CA MET A 1 0.63 -8.06 -10.82
C MET A 1 0.44 -6.55 -10.93
N SER A 2 -0.65 -6.13 -11.56
CA SER A 2 -1.10 -4.73 -11.65
C SER A 2 -1.99 -4.41 -10.45
N LEU A 3 -2.10 -3.13 -10.09
CA LEU A 3 -3.17 -2.70 -9.20
C LEU A 3 -4.52 -3.00 -9.88
N ASN A 4 -5.48 -3.49 -9.10
CA ASN A 4 -6.85 -3.69 -9.54
C ASN A 4 -7.58 -2.35 -9.52
N ILE A 5 -7.33 -1.54 -10.54
CA ILE A 5 -7.90 -0.20 -10.71
C ILE A 5 -9.22 -0.34 -11.45
N THR A 6 -10.28 0.25 -10.91
CA THR A 6 -11.57 0.29 -11.60
C THR A 6 -11.52 1.27 -12.78
N PRO A 7 -12.29 1.03 -13.85
CA PRO A 7 -12.37 1.96 -14.98
C PRO A 7 -12.77 3.38 -14.57
N GLU A 8 -13.64 3.50 -13.56
CA GLU A 8 -14.10 4.78 -13.01
C GLU A 8 -12.94 5.56 -12.38
N LEU A 9 -12.11 4.89 -11.57
CA LEU A 9 -10.96 5.51 -10.92
C LEU A 9 -9.88 5.89 -11.93
N LEU A 10 -9.70 5.09 -12.98
CA LEU A 10 -8.80 5.44 -14.09
C LEU A 10 -9.27 6.68 -14.84
N LYS A 11 -10.58 6.78 -15.13
CA LYS A 11 -11.16 7.94 -15.81
C LYS A 11 -11.01 9.21 -14.98
N GLN A 12 -11.32 9.12 -13.68
CA GLN A 12 -11.08 10.18 -12.70
C GLN A 12 -9.61 10.66 -12.75
N ALA A 13 -8.65 9.74 -12.66
CA ALA A 13 -7.23 10.09 -12.72
C ALA A 13 -6.82 10.80 -14.03
N GLN A 14 -7.45 10.48 -15.16
CA GLN A 14 -7.22 11.17 -16.44
C GLN A 14 -7.77 12.60 -16.46
N GLU A 15 -8.83 12.86 -15.70
CA GLU A 15 -9.47 14.17 -15.55
C GLU A 15 -8.77 15.03 -14.49
N GLY A 16 -7.80 14.46 -13.76
CA GLY A 16 -7.01 15.16 -12.73
C GLY A 16 -7.64 15.17 -11.34
N GLU A 17 -8.78 14.49 -11.17
CA GLU A 17 -9.46 14.33 -9.89
C GLU A 17 -9.40 12.85 -9.50
N VAL A 18 -8.90 12.49 -8.31
CA VAL A 18 -8.90 11.07 -7.88
C VAL A 18 -9.60 10.97 -6.55
N ASN A 19 -10.64 10.13 -6.48
CA ASN A 19 -11.20 9.76 -5.19
C ASN A 19 -10.16 8.97 -4.39
N GLN A 20 -9.61 9.62 -3.36
CA GLN A 20 -8.52 9.07 -2.57
C GLN A 20 -8.92 7.81 -1.80
N GLU A 21 -10.14 7.77 -1.25
CA GLU A 21 -10.65 6.61 -0.50
C GLU A 21 -10.77 5.38 -1.41
N ALA A 22 -11.38 5.55 -2.59
CA ALA A 22 -11.49 4.49 -3.58
C ALA A 22 -10.13 4.02 -4.10
N PHE A 23 -9.16 4.94 -4.22
CA PHE A 23 -7.80 4.59 -4.62
C PHE A 23 -7.07 3.78 -3.54
N ILE A 24 -7.17 4.20 -2.27
CA ILE A 24 -6.61 3.45 -1.13
C ILE A 24 -7.23 2.05 -1.04
N ASP A 25 -8.54 1.93 -1.26
CA ASP A 25 -9.21 0.63 -1.29
C ASP A 25 -8.68 -0.26 -2.42
N SER A 26 -8.45 0.28 -3.61
CA SER A 26 -7.82 -0.46 -4.71
C SER A 26 -6.43 -0.96 -4.33
N ILE A 27 -5.61 -0.14 -3.66
CA ILE A 27 -4.29 -0.54 -3.17
C ILE A 27 -4.43 -1.67 -2.14
N ARG A 28 -5.30 -1.51 -1.13
CA ARG A 28 -5.55 -2.50 -0.08
C ARG A 28 -5.97 -3.85 -0.65
N GLN A 29 -6.85 -3.86 -1.65
CA GLN A 29 -7.29 -5.09 -2.32
C GLN A 29 -6.21 -5.71 -3.20
N SER A 30 -5.35 -4.89 -3.81
CA SER A 30 -4.31 -5.36 -4.73
C SER A 30 -3.05 -5.86 -4.04
N LEU A 31 -2.71 -5.26 -2.89
CA LEU A 31 -1.48 -5.48 -2.15
C LEU A 31 -1.75 -5.71 -0.65
N PRO A 32 -2.61 -6.67 -0.28
CA PRO A 32 -3.09 -6.81 1.11
C PRO A 32 -1.97 -7.06 2.12
N TYR A 33 -0.93 -7.80 1.74
CA TYR A 33 0.21 -8.08 2.62
C TYR A 33 1.06 -6.82 2.86
N ALA A 34 1.44 -6.12 1.79
CA ALA A 34 2.23 -4.90 1.92
C ALA A 34 1.46 -3.79 2.65
N PHE A 35 0.16 -3.64 2.35
CA PHE A 35 -0.69 -2.67 3.03
C PHE A 35 -0.81 -2.97 4.53
N GLY A 36 -0.99 -4.24 4.91
CA GLY A 36 -1.06 -4.65 6.30
C GLY A 36 0.22 -4.36 7.10
N ILE A 37 1.41 -4.50 6.49
CA ILE A 37 2.67 -4.12 7.13
C ILE A 37 2.73 -2.61 7.39
N VAL A 38 2.35 -1.79 6.42
CA VAL A 38 2.33 -0.33 6.60
C VAL A 38 1.32 0.07 7.68
N GLU A 39 0.13 -0.54 7.72
CA GLU A 39 -0.85 -0.29 8.79
C GLU A 39 -0.32 -0.69 10.17
N ASP A 40 0.36 -1.83 10.30
CA ASP A 40 0.97 -2.26 11.57
C ASP A 40 2.04 -1.28 12.04
N LEU A 41 2.95 -0.89 11.14
CA LEU A 41 4.01 0.08 11.44
C LEU A 41 3.43 1.44 11.82
N ALA A 42 2.45 1.95 11.09
CA ALA A 42 1.79 3.21 11.40
C ALA A 42 1.11 3.18 12.78
N LYS A 43 0.44 2.07 13.13
CA LYS A 43 -0.16 1.89 14.46
C LYS A 43 0.89 1.88 15.56
N ARG A 44 1.99 1.13 15.40
CA ARG A 44 3.08 1.05 16.38
C ARG A 44 3.78 2.40 16.57
N LEU A 45 3.99 3.16 15.50
CA LEU A 45 4.55 4.51 15.57
C LEU A 45 3.60 5.47 16.30
N ALA A 46 2.30 5.40 16.01
CA ALA A 46 1.28 6.25 16.65
C ALA A 46 1.11 5.97 18.15
N GLN A 47 1.42 4.77 18.63
CA GLN A 47 1.41 4.42 20.05
C GLN A 47 2.53 5.14 20.83
N GLY A 48 3.54 5.68 20.15
CA GLY A 48 4.59 6.51 20.75
C GLY A 48 5.60 5.74 21.60
N GLU A 49 5.63 4.42 21.50
CA GLU A 49 6.55 3.56 22.27
C GLU A 49 7.99 3.64 21.76
N ALA A 50 8.19 4.08 20.51
CA ALA A 50 9.49 4.25 19.88
C ALA A 50 9.50 5.41 18.88
N GLU A 51 10.63 6.09 18.74
CA GLU A 51 10.87 7.11 17.71
C GLU A 51 10.86 6.52 16.29
N TRP A 52 11.14 5.23 16.18
CA TRP A 52 11.21 4.51 14.92
C TRP A 52 10.74 3.06 15.06
N VAL A 53 10.12 2.54 13.99
CA VAL A 53 9.61 1.17 13.92
C VAL A 53 9.97 0.55 12.58
N GLU A 54 10.26 -0.76 12.60
CA GLU A 54 10.53 -1.54 11.40
C GLU A 54 9.81 -2.89 11.39
N HIS A 55 9.79 -3.45 10.18
CA HIS A 55 9.33 -4.80 9.90
C HIS A 55 10.51 -5.63 9.34
N SER A 56 11.13 -6.43 10.20
CA SER A 56 12.33 -7.22 9.88
C SER A 56 12.01 -8.72 9.69
N VAL A 57 10.76 -9.04 9.35
CA VAL A 57 10.31 -10.40 9.09
C VAL A 57 10.38 -10.65 7.58
N PRO A 58 11.04 -11.73 7.14
CA PRO A 58 11.08 -12.07 5.72
C PRO A 58 9.67 -12.41 5.22
N PRO A 59 9.29 -11.99 4.00
CA PRO A 59 8.00 -12.35 3.42
C PRO A 59 7.90 -13.88 3.31
N PRO A 60 6.77 -14.48 3.73
CA PRO A 60 6.65 -15.93 3.81
C PRO A 60 6.50 -16.59 2.42
N THR A 61 6.13 -15.82 1.40
CA THR A 61 5.96 -16.30 0.02
C THR A 61 6.58 -15.33 -1.00
N GLU A 62 6.85 -15.84 -2.21
CA GLU A 62 7.30 -15.00 -3.32
C GLU A 62 6.24 -13.97 -3.75
N GLN A 63 4.95 -14.30 -3.58
CA GLN A 63 3.86 -13.37 -3.84
C GLN A 63 3.89 -12.19 -2.86
N ASP A 64 4.12 -12.46 -1.57
CA ASP A 64 4.24 -11.42 -0.54
C ASP A 64 5.49 -10.56 -0.77
N ARG A 65 6.60 -11.19 -1.16
CA ARG A 65 7.81 -10.48 -1.58
C ARG A 65 7.56 -9.56 -2.77
N ALA A 66 6.83 -10.04 -3.78
CA ALA A 66 6.49 -9.23 -4.95
C ALA A 66 5.61 -8.03 -4.59
N GLN A 67 4.70 -8.15 -3.61
CA GLN A 67 3.91 -7.01 -3.12
C GLN A 67 4.81 -5.93 -2.49
N LEU A 68 5.80 -6.33 -1.68
CA LEU A 68 6.78 -5.40 -1.08
C LEU A 68 7.62 -4.68 -2.14
N LEU A 69 8.11 -5.41 -3.15
CA LEU A 69 8.87 -4.82 -4.25
C LEU A 69 8.03 -3.80 -5.04
N ARG A 70 6.74 -4.10 -5.27
CA ARG A 70 5.82 -3.17 -5.94
C ARG A 70 5.57 -1.92 -5.09
N MET A 71 5.42 -2.08 -3.78
CA MET A 71 5.28 -0.96 -2.86
C MET A 71 6.48 -0.02 -2.91
N ILE A 72 7.71 -0.56 -2.90
CA ILE A 72 8.93 0.25 -2.93
C ILE A 72 9.14 0.90 -4.30
N GLY A 73 8.80 0.17 -5.37
CA GLY A 73 8.98 0.58 -6.76
C GLY A 73 7.90 1.51 -7.33
N GLY A 74 6.83 1.78 -6.58
CA GLY A 74 5.78 2.73 -6.96
C GLY A 74 5.69 3.89 -5.97
N ASP A 75 5.45 5.11 -6.46
CA ASP A 75 5.08 6.25 -5.60
C ASP A 75 3.67 6.08 -5.02
N SER A 76 2.90 5.09 -5.48
CA SER A 76 1.52 4.83 -5.08
C SER A 76 1.31 4.58 -3.59
N ILE A 77 2.35 4.22 -2.83
CA ILE A 77 2.29 4.00 -1.37
C ILE A 77 3.01 5.12 -0.58
N ARG A 78 3.74 6.01 -1.25
CA ARG A 78 4.44 7.15 -0.61
C ARG A 78 3.60 8.42 -0.51
N GLY A 79 2.28 8.30 -0.73
CA GLY A 79 1.33 9.40 -0.64
C GLY A 79 1.44 10.16 0.67
#